data_AF-A0A967M490-F1
#
_entry.id   AF-A0A967M490-F1
#
_cell.length_a   1.000
_cell.length_b   1.000
_cell.length_c   1.000
_cell.angle_alpha   90.00
_cell.angle_beta   90.00
_cell.angle_gamma   90.00
#
_symmetry.space_group_name_H-M   'P 1'
#
loop_
_entity.id
_entity.type
_entity.pdbx_description
1 polymer ?
#
loop_
_entity_poly.entity_id
_entity_poly.type
_entity_poly.pdbx_seq_one_letter_code
_entity_poly.pdbx_strand_id
1 'polypeptide(L)' 'LEGGFFGLIADGGEKFLPLNLPEDFKKKGLKVRIRGEVKKVMSISMWGKPLKILDIEPD' A
#
# COMPACT_ATOMS: atom_id res chain seq x y z
N LEU A 1 18.16 11.01 -6.28
CA LEU A 1 17.00 10.66 -5.44
C LEU A 1 16.81 9.15 -5.57
N GLU A 2 17.17 8.37 -4.56
CA GLU A 2 16.76 6.96 -4.53
C GLU A 2 15.29 6.93 -4.10
N GLY A 3 14.41 7.25 -5.05
CA GLY A 3 12.97 7.33 -4.85
C GLY A 3 12.37 5.94 -4.73
N GLY A 4 12.37 5.40 -3.51
CA GLY A 4 11.62 4.18 -3.18
C GLY A 4 10.11 4.41 -3.12
N PHE A 5 9.36 3.35 -2.84
CA PHE A 5 7.93 3.41 -2.58
C PHE A 5 7.60 2.76 -1.22
N PHE A 6 6.45 3.10 -0.65
CA PHE A 6 5.89 2.40 0.49
C PHE A 6 4.96 1.29 0.01
N GLY A 7 5.23 0.06 0.45
CA GLY A 7 4.37 -1.10 0.19
C GLY A 7 3.61 -1.50 1.45
N LEU A 8 2.46 -2.14 1.25
CA LEU A 8 1.66 -2.73 2.32
C LEU A 8 1.84 -4.24 2.29
N ILE A 9 2.03 -4.84 3.46
CA ILE A 9 2.12 -6.29 3.62
C ILE A 9 1.01 -6.68 4.59
N ALA A 10 0.04 -7.45 4.11
CA ALA A 10 -1.00 -8.01 4.96
C ALA A 10 -0.42 -9.10 5.87
N ASP A 11 -1.12 -9.44 6.95
CA ASP A 11 -0.67 -10.47 7.91
C ASP A 11 -0.38 -11.82 7.26
N GLY A 12 -1.10 -12.17 6.17
CA GLY A 12 -0.85 -13.37 5.37
C GLY A 12 0.34 -13.27 4.39
N GLY A 13 1.11 -12.19 4.42
CA GLY A 13 2.25 -11.95 3.54
C GLY A 13 1.91 -11.38 2.15
N GLU A 14 0.62 -11.17 1.86
CA GLU A 14 0.19 -10.59 0.58
C GLU A 14 0.64 -9.13 0.46
N LYS A 15 1.20 -8.78 -0.70
CA LYS A 15 1.78 -7.47 -0.97
C LYS A 15 0.82 -6.61 -1.77
N PHE A 16 0.58 -5.39 -1.31
CA PHE A 16 -0.22 -4.39 -2.01
C PHE A 16 0.60 -3.14 -2.27
N LEU A 17 0.50 -2.63 -3.50
CA LEU A 17 1.06 -1.35 -3.91
C LEU A 17 -0.02 -0.27 -3.75
N PRO A 18 0.05 0.59 -2.72
CA PRO A 18 -0.95 1.63 -2.54
C PRO A 18 -0.81 2.70 -3.63
N LEU A 19 -1.91 3.00 -4.30
CA LEU A 19 -1.96 4.01 -5.37
C LEU A 19 -2.12 5.44 -4.82
N ASN A 20 -2.58 5.58 -3.58
CA ASN A 20 -2.94 6.85 -2.95
C ASN A 20 -2.66 6.83 -1.43
N LEU A 21 -1.49 6.33 -1.02
CA LEU A 21 -1.11 6.32 0.41
C LEU A 21 -0.98 7.76 0.95
N PRO A 22 -1.76 8.16 1.98
CA PRO A 22 -1.63 9.49 2.57
C PRO A 22 -0.26 9.68 3.22
N GLU A 23 0.21 10.92 3.25
CA GLU A 23 1.59 11.22 3.68
C GLU A 23 1.85 10.86 5.14
N ASP A 24 0.87 11.05 6.02
CA ASP A 24 0.95 10.71 7.44
C ASP A 24 1.15 9.21 7.72
N PHE A 25 0.84 8.37 6.73
CA PHE A 25 0.97 6.91 6.77
C PHE A 25 2.21 6.39 6.04
N LYS A 26 3.05 7.27 5.44
CA LYS A 26 4.35 6.91 4.85
C LYS A 26 5.40 6.68 5.95
N LYS A 27 5.14 5.71 6.83
CA LYS A 27 5.98 5.37 7.99
C LYS A 27 6.32 3.89 7.95
N LYS A 28 7.61 3.57 8.03
CA LYS A 28 8.08 2.18 8.04
C LYS A 28 7.60 1.50 9.33
N GLY A 29 6.96 0.33 9.19
CA GLY A 29 6.52 -0.49 10.32
C GLY A 29 5.22 -0.03 10.99
N LEU A 30 4.53 0.97 10.43
CA LEU A 30 3.21 1.37 10.92
C LEU A 30 2.19 0.26 10.62
N LYS A 31 1.50 -0.22 11.67
CA LYS A 31 0.35 -1.11 11.53
C LYS A 31 -0.91 -0.29 11.28
N VAL A 32 -1.70 -0.75 10.32
CA VAL A 32 -2.90 -0.04 9.85
C VAL A 32 -3.98 -1.04 9.49
N ARG A 33 -5.23 -0.60 9.63
CA ARG A 33 -6.38 -1.24 8.99
C ARG A 33 -6.70 -0.48 7.72
N ILE A 34 -6.96 -1.22 6.65
CA ILE A 34 -7.22 -0.65 5.33
C ILE A 34 -8.47 -1.27 4.75
N ARG A 35 -9.36 -0.42 4.25
CA ARG A 35 -10.38 -0.80 3.28
C ARG A 35 -10.00 -0.24 1.92
N GLY A 36 -9.96 -1.10 0.91
CA GLY A 36 -9.54 -0.68 -0.43
C GLY A 36 -10.04 -1.59 -1.53
N GLU A 37 -9.80 -1.15 -2.76
CA GLU A 37 -10.14 -1.88 -3.98
C GLU A 37 -8.88 -2.25 -4.75
N VAL A 38 -8.70 -3.54 -5.02
CA VAL A 38 -7.62 -4.01 -5.89
C VAL A 38 -7.93 -3.61 -7.32
N LYS A 39 -6.97 -2.96 -7.99
CA LYS A 39 -7.11 -2.52 -9.38
C LYS A 39 -6.33 -3.46 -10.30
N LYS A 40 -6.94 -3.82 -11.43
CA LYS A 40 -6.32 -4.66 -12.47
C LYS A 40 -5.50 -3.82 -13.44
N VAL A 41 -4.54 -3.07 -12.90
CA VAL A 41 -3.60 -2.25 -13.68
C VAL A 41 -2.21 -2.87 -13.59
N MET A 42 -1.40 -2.77 -14.64
CA MET A 42 0.00 -3.19 -14.55
C MET A 42 0.78 -2.16 -13.73
N SER A 43 1.53 -2.61 -12.73
CA SER A 43 2.47 -1.77 -11.98
C SER A 43 3.85 -1.85 -12.61
N ILE A 44 4.49 -0.68 -12.81
CA ILE A 44 5.88 -0.57 -13.30
C ILE A 44 6.87 -1.23 -12.33
N SER A 45 6.56 -1.20 -11.02
CA SER A 45 7.43 -1.74 -9.98
C SER A 45 7.48 -3.27 -9.95
N MET A 46 6.63 -3.97 -10.73
CA MET A 46 6.46 -5.44 -10.71
C MET A 46 6.29 -6.03 -9.30
N TRP A 47 5.79 -5.23 -8.34
CA TRP A 47 5.68 -5.58 -6.94
C TRP A 47 4.30 -5.25 -6.40
N GLY A 48 3.67 -6.24 -5.77
CA GLY A 48 2.38 -6.12 -5.12
C GLY A 48 1.19 -5.93 -6.06
N LYS A 49 -0.01 -6.15 -5.54
CA LYS A 49 -1.27 -5.85 -6.23
C LYS A 49 -1.59 -4.36 -6.07
N PRO A 50 -1.85 -3.60 -7.14
CA PRO A 50 -2.27 -2.21 -7.03
C PRO A 50 -3.56 -2.09 -6.20
N LEU A 51 -3.54 -1.23 -5.18
CA LEU A 51 -4.64 -1.02 -4.25
C LEU A 51 -4.99 0.45 -4.18
N LYS A 52 -6.24 0.80 -4.51
CA LYS A 52 -6.79 2.12 -4.16
C LYS A 52 -7.33 2.04 -2.74
N ILE A 53 -6.78 2.85 -1.85
CA ILE A 53 -7.23 2.99 -0.47
C ILE A 53 -8.52 3.82 -0.48
N LEU A 54 -9.58 3.26 0.10
CA LEU A 54 -10.84 3.96 0.35
C LEU A 54 -10.89 4.51 1.77
N ASP A 55 -10.32 3.77 2.72
CA ASP A 55 -10.23 4.15 4.13
C ASP A 55 -8.96 3.54 4.75
N ILE A 56 -8.34 4.27 5.68
CA ILE A 56 -7.13 3.86 6.38
C ILE A 56 -7.09 4.47 7.79
N GLU A 57 -6.81 3.62 8.77
CA GLU A 57 -6.66 4.01 10.18
C GLU A 57 -5.49 3.25 10.82
N PRO A 58 -4.84 3.80 11.87
CA PRO A 58 -3.91 3.04 12.71
C PRO A 58 -4.61 1.82 13.33
N ASP A 59 -3.88 0.70 13.48
CA ASP A 59 -4.41 -0.49 14.18
C ASP A 59 -4.52 -0.31 15.70
#